data_AF-A0A128ET99-F1
#
_entry.id   AF-A0A128ET99-F1
#
_cell.length_a   1.000
_cell.length_b   1.000
_cell.length_c   1.000
_cell.angle_alpha   90.00
_cell.angle_beta   90.00
_cell.angle_gamma   90.00
#
_symmetry.space_group_name_H-M   'P 1'
#
loop_
_entity.id
_entity.type
_entity.pdbx_description
1 polymer ?
#
loop_
_entity_poly.entity_id
_entity_poly.type
_entity_poly.pdbx_seq_one_letter_code
_entity_poly.pdbx_strand_id
1 'polypeptide(L)'
;MSIEKARQFIIDTVLEPKADPRTIPQEFKRKAASQLPWVKNFKKVGDLYKYLISVTKNADKTVKAAEHAGFTSYEQALPEFERLFHDQLSDRTEFEEFIEGETYSAFDILSVVGVYDARTGGILRQKEGELLKSIAIRATLEGDEYKNEWLIENDLLKYYMKSIGGVYKETYSDNAAIIKSGAAGIPIHAFVRTSKTGHFTYHGVFEYITHYHEGSAKWFRLQKVTSTKSELEFLDDITSTLERDVQSSSADSAETRRKRLAKAARTPRSRVVKTVVYERNPDVVVEVLSRAKGTCEKCLKPAPFIKKSNGAPYLEVHHQVRLADGGEDTVDNAIALCPNCHRQAHFGVQFSS
;
A
#
# COMPACT_ATOMS: atom_id res chain seq x y z
N MET A 1 28.39 -22.76 -7.81
CA MET A 1 29.11 -22.48 -6.55
C MET A 1 28.10 -21.96 -5.52
N SER A 2 28.44 -21.79 -4.23
CA SER A 2 27.48 -21.30 -3.24
C SER A 2 27.63 -19.80 -2.99
N ILE A 3 26.56 -19.14 -2.52
CA ILE A 3 26.58 -17.73 -2.14
C ILE A 3 27.62 -17.45 -1.06
N GLU A 4 27.87 -18.39 -0.15
CA GLU A 4 28.90 -18.27 0.89
C GLU A 4 30.28 -18.07 0.28
N LYS A 5 30.62 -18.79 -0.80
CA LYS A 5 31.89 -18.62 -1.51
C LYS A 5 31.99 -17.24 -2.16
N ALA A 6 30.89 -16.75 -2.74
CA ALA A 6 30.86 -15.43 -3.37
C ALA A 6 31.02 -14.30 -2.35
N ARG A 7 30.33 -14.39 -1.21
CA ARG A 7 30.49 -13.44 -0.11
C ARG A 7 31.92 -13.48 0.44
N GLN A 8 32.46 -14.67 0.69
CA GLN A 8 33.81 -14.82 1.25
C GLN A 8 34.87 -14.27 0.30
N PHE A 9 34.76 -14.53 -1.01
CA PHE A 9 35.65 -13.95 -2.01
C PHE A 9 35.70 -12.42 -1.90
N ILE A 10 34.55 -11.75 -1.81
CA ILE A 10 34.49 -10.30 -1.69
C ILE A 10 35.03 -9.81 -0.35
N ILE A 11 34.71 -10.52 0.74
CA ILE A 11 35.20 -10.17 2.07
C ILE A 11 36.73 -10.24 2.08
N ASP A 12 37.31 -11.37 1.68
CA ASP A 12 38.77 -11.58 1.74
C ASP A 12 39.55 -10.72 0.75
N THR A 13 38.94 -10.39 -0.39
CA THR A 13 39.64 -9.65 -1.45
C THR A 13 39.54 -8.14 -1.27
N VAL A 14 38.37 -7.64 -0.85
CA VAL A 14 38.06 -6.20 -0.89
C VAL A 14 37.78 -5.60 0.48
N LEU A 15 37.03 -6.27 1.36
CA LEU A 15 36.56 -5.64 2.61
C LEU A 15 37.49 -5.86 3.80
N GLU A 16 38.06 -7.05 3.91
CA GLU A 16 38.94 -7.51 4.98
C GLU A 16 40.21 -8.16 4.38
N PRO A 17 40.96 -7.43 3.52
CA PRO A 17 42.15 -7.98 2.91
C PRO A 17 43.22 -8.31 3.96
N LYS A 18 43.99 -9.37 3.71
CA LYS A 18 45.12 -9.79 4.57
C LYS A 18 46.26 -8.77 4.50
N ALA A 19 46.14 -7.70 5.26
CA ALA A 19 47.10 -6.62 5.40
C ALA A 19 47.33 -6.28 6.88
N ASP A 20 48.45 -5.62 7.21
CA ASP A 20 48.69 -5.11 8.57
C ASP A 20 47.59 -4.08 8.93
N PRO A 21 46.81 -4.28 10.01
CA PRO A 21 45.75 -3.34 10.40
C PRO A 21 46.21 -1.89 10.60
N ARG A 22 47.52 -1.67 10.82
CA ARG A 22 48.13 -0.34 10.98
C ARG A 22 48.34 0.40 9.66
N THR A 23 48.39 -0.30 8.53
CA THR A 23 48.60 0.29 7.20
C THR A 23 47.29 0.60 6.47
N ILE A 24 46.15 0.11 6.98
CA ILE A 24 44.83 0.31 6.39
C ILE A 24 44.31 1.73 6.71
N PRO A 25 44.05 2.60 5.72
CA PRO A 25 43.50 3.93 5.94
C PRO A 25 42.16 3.93 6.67
N GLN A 26 41.93 4.90 7.55
CA GLN A 26 40.69 4.96 8.35
C GLN A 26 39.43 5.11 7.49
N GLU A 27 39.52 5.84 6.37
CA GLU A 27 38.41 5.98 5.42
C GLU A 27 38.02 4.65 4.78
N PHE A 28 39.01 3.82 4.44
CA PHE A 28 38.78 2.47 3.96
C PHE A 28 38.06 1.61 5.00
N LYS A 29 38.52 1.62 6.27
CA LYS A 29 37.88 0.87 7.36
C LYS A 29 36.40 1.28 7.54
N ARG A 30 36.09 2.57 7.47
CA ARG A 30 34.72 3.08 7.57
C ARG A 30 33.85 2.63 6.39
N LYS A 31 34.40 2.66 5.17
CA LYS A 31 33.69 2.20 3.96
C LYS A 31 33.48 0.68 4.00
N ALA A 32 34.49 -0.09 4.39
CA ALA A 32 34.37 -1.54 4.52
C ALA A 32 33.32 -1.91 5.58
N ALA A 33 33.35 -1.25 6.75
CA ALA A 33 32.38 -1.47 7.82
C ALA A 33 30.93 -1.17 7.41
N SER A 34 30.69 -0.20 6.52
CA SER A 34 29.33 0.11 6.04
C SER A 34 28.83 -0.85 4.95
N GLN A 35 29.75 -1.46 4.19
CA GLN A 35 29.43 -2.39 3.09
C GLN A 35 29.34 -3.85 3.55
N LEU A 36 30.09 -4.22 4.59
CA LEU A 36 30.14 -5.58 5.12
C LEU A 36 28.76 -6.16 5.51
N PRO A 37 27.84 -5.41 6.15
CA PRO A 37 26.49 -5.91 6.43
C PRO A 37 25.72 -6.27 5.15
N TRP A 38 25.88 -5.51 4.06
CA TRP A 38 25.24 -5.83 2.78
C TRP A 38 25.76 -7.14 2.22
N VAL A 39 27.09 -7.24 2.07
CA VAL A 39 27.74 -8.45 1.53
C VAL A 39 27.36 -9.69 2.32
N LYS A 40 27.27 -9.60 3.65
CA LYS A 40 26.88 -10.73 4.51
C LYS A 40 25.42 -11.15 4.37
N ASN A 41 24.52 -10.26 3.95
CA ASN A 41 23.08 -10.54 3.91
C ASN A 41 22.53 -11.02 2.55
N PHE A 42 23.22 -10.76 1.42
CA PHE A 42 22.72 -11.15 0.09
C PHE A 42 22.50 -12.64 -0.06
N LYS A 43 21.27 -13.08 -0.33
CA LYS A 43 20.92 -14.51 -0.41
C LYS A 43 21.35 -15.19 -1.71
N LYS A 44 21.49 -14.43 -2.80
CA LYS A 44 21.90 -14.95 -4.10
C LYS A 44 23.10 -14.21 -4.68
N VAL A 45 23.81 -14.91 -5.56
CA VAL A 45 25.04 -14.38 -6.18
C VAL A 45 24.71 -13.21 -7.10
N GLY A 46 23.61 -13.26 -7.85
CA GLY A 46 23.22 -12.18 -8.74
C GLY A 46 22.82 -10.89 -8.00
N ASP A 47 22.27 -10.99 -6.78
CA ASP A 47 22.01 -9.82 -5.94
C ASP A 47 23.30 -9.17 -5.45
N LEU A 48 24.24 -9.98 -4.96
CA LEU A 48 25.57 -9.52 -4.60
C LEU A 48 26.26 -8.86 -5.81
N TYR A 49 26.21 -9.50 -6.98
CA TYR A 49 26.77 -8.95 -8.21
C TYR A 49 26.14 -7.60 -8.60
N LYS A 50 24.81 -7.50 -8.56
CA LYS A 50 24.07 -6.24 -8.80
C LYS A 50 24.50 -5.14 -7.82
N TYR A 51 24.72 -5.50 -6.56
CA TYR A 51 25.27 -4.59 -5.56
C TYR A 51 26.68 -4.11 -5.93
N LEU A 52 27.59 -5.04 -6.25
CA LEU A 52 28.97 -4.72 -6.63
C LEU A 52 29.03 -3.75 -7.82
N ILE A 53 28.23 -3.99 -8.87
CA ILE A 53 28.11 -3.07 -10.01
C ILE A 53 27.58 -1.69 -9.57
N SER A 54 26.62 -1.65 -8.65
CA SER A 54 26.03 -0.38 -8.23
C SER A 54 27.02 0.51 -7.47
N VAL A 55 27.92 -0.10 -6.68
CA VAL A 55 28.91 0.63 -5.89
C VAL A 55 30.14 1.04 -6.72
N THR A 56 30.44 0.34 -7.81
CA THR A 56 31.56 0.68 -8.72
C THR A 56 31.25 1.83 -9.66
N LYS A 57 29.97 2.05 -10.00
CA LYS A 57 29.53 3.21 -10.80
C LYS A 57 29.86 4.57 -10.16
N ASN A 58 30.16 4.60 -8.87
CA ASN A 58 30.48 5.81 -8.09
C ASN A 58 31.91 5.78 -7.53
N ALA A 59 32.90 5.32 -8.31
CA ALA A 59 34.30 5.29 -7.90
C ALA A 59 34.85 6.71 -7.59
N ASP A 60 34.93 7.03 -6.30
CA ASP A 60 35.47 8.30 -5.79
C ASP A 60 37.01 8.21 -5.57
N LYS A 61 37.65 9.36 -5.30
CA LYS A 61 39.08 9.52 -4.95
C LYS A 61 39.56 8.52 -3.90
N THR A 62 38.70 8.11 -2.98
CA THR A 62 38.99 7.12 -1.93
C THR A 62 39.30 5.73 -2.51
N VAL A 63 38.68 5.33 -3.64
CA VAL A 63 38.96 4.05 -4.31
C VAL A 63 40.37 4.08 -4.87
N LYS A 64 40.74 5.15 -5.58
CA LYS A 64 42.09 5.32 -6.11
C LYS A 64 43.14 5.34 -5.01
N ALA A 65 42.89 6.02 -3.89
CA ALA A 65 43.82 6.06 -2.77
C ALA A 65 44.04 4.66 -2.14
N ALA A 66 42.98 3.85 -2.04
CA ALA A 66 43.09 2.47 -1.56
C ALA A 66 43.90 1.58 -2.53
N GLU A 67 43.67 1.72 -3.84
CA GLU A 67 44.43 1.00 -4.88
C GLU A 67 45.93 1.34 -4.84
N HIS A 68 46.28 2.63 -4.69
CA HIS A 68 47.68 3.05 -4.56
C HIS A 68 48.34 2.51 -3.29
N ALA A 69 47.55 2.22 -2.25
CA ALA A 69 48.01 1.58 -1.02
C ALA A 69 48.01 0.03 -1.11
N GLY A 70 47.74 -0.54 -2.28
CA GLY A 70 47.79 -1.98 -2.54
C GLY A 70 46.51 -2.75 -2.19
N PHE A 71 45.40 -2.06 -1.92
CA PHE A 71 44.11 -2.71 -1.66
C PHE A 71 43.32 -2.91 -2.94
N THR A 72 42.74 -4.10 -3.11
CA THR A 72 41.92 -4.43 -4.27
C THR A 72 40.57 -3.71 -4.19
N SER A 73 40.22 -2.99 -5.25
CA SER A 73 38.90 -2.38 -5.40
C SER A 73 37.86 -3.38 -5.92
N TYR A 74 36.57 -3.04 -5.85
CA TYR A 74 35.55 -3.89 -6.48
C TYR A 74 35.74 -3.96 -7.99
N GLU A 75 36.16 -2.87 -8.62
CA GLU A 75 36.47 -2.78 -10.05
C GLU A 75 37.54 -3.79 -10.46
N GLN A 76 38.56 -3.98 -9.61
CA GLN A 76 39.62 -4.97 -9.83
C GLN A 76 39.19 -6.41 -9.51
N ALA A 77 38.31 -6.59 -8.51
CA ALA A 77 37.82 -7.91 -8.13
C ALA A 77 36.74 -8.46 -9.07
N LEU A 78 36.00 -7.58 -9.75
CA LEU A 78 34.84 -7.93 -10.58
C LEU A 78 35.15 -8.93 -11.71
N PRO A 79 36.21 -8.78 -12.54
CA PRO A 79 36.49 -9.72 -13.61
C PRO A 79 36.69 -11.17 -13.13
N GLU A 80 37.38 -11.35 -12.01
CA GLU A 80 37.59 -12.67 -11.42
C GLU A 80 36.31 -13.19 -10.75
N PHE A 81 35.54 -12.31 -10.10
CA PHE A 81 34.22 -12.66 -9.57
C PHE A 81 33.29 -13.16 -10.69
N GLU A 82 33.21 -12.44 -11.80
CA GLU A 82 32.39 -12.80 -12.96
C GLU A 82 32.83 -14.15 -13.53
N ARG A 83 34.14 -14.39 -13.65
CA ARG A 83 34.68 -15.68 -14.12
C ARG A 83 34.33 -16.84 -13.19
N LEU A 84 34.49 -16.65 -11.88
CA LEU A 84 34.24 -17.70 -10.88
C LEU A 84 32.76 -18.01 -10.72
N PHE A 85 31.89 -17.01 -10.85
CA PHE A 85 30.46 -17.14 -10.53
C PHE A 85 29.53 -16.94 -11.73
N HIS A 86 30.05 -17.07 -12.96
CA HIS A 86 29.35 -16.75 -14.21
C HIS A 86 27.92 -17.31 -14.31
N ASP A 87 27.72 -18.58 -13.93
CA ASP A 87 26.43 -19.27 -14.00
C ASP A 87 25.33 -18.69 -13.09
N GLN A 88 25.70 -17.85 -12.12
CA GLN A 88 24.80 -17.39 -11.06
C GLN A 88 24.65 -15.86 -11.03
N LEU A 89 25.28 -15.13 -11.96
CA LEU A 89 25.23 -13.67 -12.01
C LEU A 89 23.82 -13.12 -12.31
N SER A 90 22.98 -13.92 -12.97
CA SER A 90 21.58 -13.61 -13.26
C SER A 90 20.60 -14.10 -12.19
N ASP A 91 21.03 -14.98 -11.27
CA ASP A 91 20.18 -15.49 -10.19
C ASP A 91 19.99 -14.42 -9.12
N ARG A 92 18.83 -13.75 -9.18
CA ARG A 92 18.46 -12.61 -8.33
C ARG A 92 17.23 -12.94 -7.53
N THR A 93 17.09 -12.28 -6.40
CA THR A 93 15.88 -12.39 -5.59
C THR A 93 14.76 -11.65 -6.31
N GLU A 94 13.67 -12.34 -6.57
CA GLU A 94 12.45 -11.77 -7.16
C GLU A 94 11.33 -11.68 -6.11
N PHE A 95 10.31 -10.87 -6.37
CA PHE A 95 9.21 -10.67 -5.42
C PHE A 95 8.36 -11.93 -5.21
N GLU A 96 8.31 -12.82 -6.20
CA GLU A 96 7.61 -14.09 -6.17
C GLU A 96 8.21 -15.09 -5.18
N GLU A 97 9.44 -14.86 -4.72
CA GLU A 97 10.12 -15.70 -3.73
C GLU A 97 9.75 -15.34 -2.28
N PHE A 98 9.07 -14.20 -2.07
CA PHE A 98 8.58 -13.83 -0.76
C PHE A 98 7.30 -14.60 -0.44
N ILE A 99 7.30 -15.28 0.70
CA ILE A 99 6.21 -16.12 1.18
C ILE A 99 5.40 -15.32 2.18
N GLU A 100 4.10 -15.27 1.97
CA GLU A 100 3.19 -14.58 2.87
C GLU A 100 3.25 -15.18 4.28
N GLY A 101 3.30 -14.33 5.30
CA GLY A 101 3.41 -14.72 6.70
C GLY A 101 4.85 -14.94 7.17
N GLU A 102 5.81 -15.07 6.26
CA GLU A 102 7.23 -15.17 6.60
C GLU A 102 7.85 -13.79 6.88
N THR A 103 8.95 -13.81 7.65
CA THR A 103 9.63 -12.58 8.07
C THR A 103 10.94 -12.34 7.31
N TYR A 104 11.20 -11.07 7.00
CA TYR A 104 12.30 -10.61 6.17
C TYR A 104 13.00 -9.42 6.79
N SER A 105 14.31 -9.34 6.64
CA SER A 105 15.09 -8.20 7.13
C SER A 105 14.90 -7.00 6.21
N ALA A 106 15.26 -5.79 6.70
CA ALA A 106 15.30 -4.62 5.83
C ALA A 106 16.26 -4.81 4.64
N PHE A 107 17.33 -5.61 4.79
CA PHE A 107 18.28 -5.90 3.72
C PHE A 107 17.65 -6.74 2.60
N ASP A 108 16.82 -7.74 2.94
CA ASP A 108 16.14 -8.58 1.95
C ASP A 108 15.22 -7.72 1.07
N ILE A 109 14.43 -6.85 1.70
CA ILE A 109 13.49 -5.94 1.02
C ILE A 109 14.22 -4.91 0.15
N LEU A 110 15.31 -4.34 0.66
CA LEU A 110 16.12 -3.36 -0.06
C LEU A 110 16.89 -3.98 -1.24
N SER A 111 17.33 -5.25 -1.09
CA SER A 111 18.03 -5.99 -2.13
C SER A 111 17.15 -6.22 -3.37
N VAL A 112 15.91 -6.73 -3.19
CA VAL A 112 15.01 -7.03 -4.31
C VAL A 112 14.65 -5.77 -5.13
N VAL A 113 14.50 -4.62 -4.48
CA VAL A 113 14.27 -3.34 -5.17
C VAL A 113 15.55 -2.73 -5.77
N GLY A 114 16.73 -3.26 -5.41
CA GLY A 114 18.03 -2.76 -5.85
C GLY A 114 18.43 -1.42 -5.22
N VAL A 115 18.02 -1.15 -3.99
CA VAL A 115 18.36 0.07 -3.24
C VAL A 115 19.32 -0.30 -2.11
N TYR A 116 20.50 0.30 -2.08
CA TYR A 116 21.54 -0.07 -1.11
C TYR A 116 21.82 1.04 -0.08
N ASP A 117 20.75 1.67 0.43
CA ASP A 117 20.80 2.65 1.52
C ASP A 117 19.75 2.31 2.58
N ALA A 118 20.22 1.90 3.76
CA ALA A 118 19.37 1.53 4.89
C ALA A 118 18.56 2.70 5.46
N ARG A 119 18.92 3.96 5.12
CA ARG A 119 18.22 5.18 5.55
C ARG A 119 17.06 5.54 4.64
N THR A 120 16.84 4.79 3.55
CA THR A 120 15.73 5.02 2.64
C THR A 120 14.40 4.91 3.39
N GLY A 121 13.42 5.72 3.00
CA GLY A 121 12.08 5.72 3.60
C GLY A 121 11.28 4.44 3.34
N GLY A 122 10.04 4.41 3.82
CA GLY A 122 9.19 3.19 3.77
C GLY A 122 8.73 2.78 2.37
N ILE A 123 8.62 3.71 1.42
CA ILE A 123 8.19 3.45 0.04
C ILE A 123 9.43 3.24 -0.83
N LEU A 124 9.55 2.05 -1.42
CA LEU A 124 10.69 1.61 -2.21
C LEU A 124 10.23 1.27 -3.62
N ARG A 125 10.88 1.86 -4.63
CA ARG A 125 10.48 1.70 -6.04
C ARG A 125 11.46 0.76 -6.74
N GLN A 126 10.99 -0.40 -7.19
CA GLN A 126 11.78 -1.28 -8.04
C GLN A 126 11.66 -0.80 -9.49
N LYS A 127 12.78 -0.40 -10.07
CA LYS A 127 12.84 0.06 -11.46
C LYS A 127 13.72 -0.83 -12.32
N GLU A 128 13.32 -0.95 -13.57
CA GLU A 128 14.17 -1.45 -14.66
C GLU A 128 14.40 -0.30 -15.64
N GLY A 129 15.58 0.30 -15.59
CA GLY A 129 15.81 1.60 -16.24
C GLY A 129 14.88 2.68 -15.66
N GLU A 130 14.13 3.37 -16.51
CA GLU A 130 13.13 4.36 -16.08
C GLU A 130 11.75 3.75 -15.76
N LEU A 131 11.52 2.49 -16.13
CA LEU A 131 10.24 1.83 -15.95
C LEU A 131 10.08 1.36 -14.49
N LEU A 132 8.99 1.77 -13.84
CA LEU A 132 8.59 1.26 -12.54
C LEU A 132 7.91 -0.11 -12.72
N LYS A 133 8.49 -1.16 -12.11
CA LYS A 133 7.98 -2.54 -12.21
C LYS A 133 7.09 -2.92 -11.05
N SER A 134 7.51 -2.55 -9.84
CA SER A 134 6.81 -2.85 -8.59
C SER A 134 7.20 -1.84 -7.53
N ILE A 135 6.45 -1.85 -6.43
CA ILE A 135 6.71 -1.03 -5.26
C ILE A 135 6.76 -1.96 -4.05
N ALA A 136 7.74 -1.79 -3.17
CA ALA A 136 7.70 -2.38 -1.84
C ALA A 136 7.40 -1.28 -0.82
N ILE A 137 6.50 -1.56 0.12
CA ILE A 137 6.24 -0.68 1.27
C ILE A 137 6.70 -1.38 2.55
N ARG A 138 7.32 -0.60 3.44
CA ARG A 138 7.71 -1.02 4.80
C ARG A 138 6.86 -0.26 5.81
N ALA A 139 5.80 -0.88 6.29
CA ALA A 139 4.94 -0.33 7.31
C ALA A 139 5.42 -0.73 8.71
N THR A 140 5.45 0.23 9.63
CA THR A 140 5.62 -0.01 11.06
C THR A 140 4.34 0.47 11.73
N LEU A 141 3.68 -0.40 12.51
CA LEU A 141 2.36 -0.11 13.10
C LEU A 141 2.48 0.75 14.38
N GLU A 142 3.47 0.43 15.23
CA GLU A 142 3.72 1.16 16.46
C GLU A 142 4.85 2.17 16.27
N GLY A 143 4.54 3.45 16.46
CA GLY A 143 5.51 4.52 16.46
C GLY A 143 4.90 5.92 16.34
N ASP A 144 5.70 6.92 16.64
CA ASP A 144 5.25 8.31 16.77
C ASP A 144 5.26 9.08 15.44
N GLU A 145 6.01 8.61 14.43
CA GLU A 145 6.17 9.33 13.15
C GLU A 145 4.99 9.11 12.20
N TYR A 146 4.57 7.87 12.01
CA TYR A 146 3.51 7.48 11.10
C TYR A 146 2.64 6.42 11.77
N LYS A 147 1.37 6.75 12.01
CA LYS A 147 0.41 5.86 12.67
C LYS A 147 -0.19 4.86 11.67
N ASN A 148 0.66 4.09 10.99
CA ASN A 148 0.16 3.07 10.06
C ASN A 148 -0.65 2.05 10.86
N GLU A 149 -1.77 1.57 10.32
CA GLU A 149 -2.64 0.64 11.02
C GLU A 149 -3.35 -0.27 10.03
N TRP A 150 -3.62 -1.49 10.45
CA TRP A 150 -4.60 -2.34 9.77
C TRP A 150 -5.99 -1.79 10.04
N LEU A 151 -6.67 -1.34 8.99
CA LEU A 151 -8.11 -1.03 9.03
C LEU A 151 -8.93 -2.32 9.02
N ILE A 152 -8.41 -3.34 8.32
CA ILE A 152 -8.85 -4.74 8.40
C ILE A 152 -7.58 -5.57 8.44
N GLU A 153 -7.40 -6.36 9.51
CA GLU A 153 -6.20 -7.16 9.74
C GLU A 153 -5.80 -7.96 8.49
N ASN A 154 -4.56 -7.77 8.02
CA ASN A 154 -3.97 -8.41 6.84
C ASN A 154 -4.65 -8.16 5.48
N ASP A 155 -5.68 -7.32 5.39
CA ASP A 155 -6.49 -7.12 4.17
C ASP A 155 -6.55 -5.65 3.74
N LEU A 156 -6.69 -4.73 4.70
CA LEU A 156 -6.83 -3.30 4.42
C LEU A 156 -5.91 -2.48 5.31
N LEU A 157 -4.97 -1.75 4.70
CA LEU A 157 -3.90 -1.03 5.36
C LEU A 157 -4.07 0.49 5.20
N LYS A 158 -4.06 1.22 6.32
CA LYS A 158 -3.77 2.66 6.35
C LYS A 158 -2.26 2.83 6.37
N TYR A 159 -1.73 3.47 5.33
CA TYR A 159 -0.29 3.68 5.18
C TYR A 159 0.01 5.15 4.88
N TYR A 160 0.74 5.84 5.74
CA TYR A 160 1.00 7.27 5.56
C TYR A 160 1.84 7.57 4.32
N MET A 161 1.51 8.68 3.67
CA MET A 161 2.32 9.22 2.59
C MET A 161 3.70 9.61 3.13
N LYS A 162 4.71 9.53 2.27
CA LYS A 162 6.01 10.12 2.58
C LYS A 162 5.87 11.62 2.78
N SER A 163 6.38 12.09 3.91
CA SER A 163 6.53 13.51 4.22
C SER A 163 7.95 14.00 3.89
N ILE A 164 8.05 15.23 3.41
CA ILE A 164 9.32 15.97 3.31
C ILE A 164 9.12 17.32 3.99
N GLY A 165 9.85 17.55 5.08
CA GLY A 165 9.71 18.78 5.88
C GLY A 165 8.31 18.96 6.49
N GLY A 166 7.62 17.86 6.82
CA GLY A 166 6.27 17.91 7.39
C GLY A 166 5.14 17.99 6.36
N VAL A 167 5.45 18.09 5.06
CA VAL A 167 4.45 18.22 3.99
C VAL A 167 4.26 16.89 3.27
N TYR A 168 2.99 16.50 3.06
CA TYR A 168 2.60 15.26 2.39
C TYR A 168 2.09 15.56 0.97
N LYS A 169 3.00 15.69 0.01
CA LYS A 169 2.64 16.00 -1.38
C LYS A 169 2.45 14.73 -2.21
N GLU A 170 1.33 14.65 -2.92
CA GLU A 170 1.02 13.59 -3.89
C GLU A 170 2.05 13.55 -5.03
N THR A 171 2.64 14.70 -5.37
CA THR A 171 3.62 14.84 -6.44
C THR A 171 5.02 14.35 -6.07
N TYR A 172 5.29 14.04 -4.80
CA TYR A 172 6.55 13.41 -4.44
C TYR A 172 6.68 12.06 -5.10
N SER A 173 7.88 11.78 -5.61
CA SER A 173 8.08 10.64 -6.51
C SER A 173 7.70 9.27 -5.93
N ASP A 174 7.75 9.14 -4.60
CA ASP A 174 7.33 7.94 -3.89
C ASP A 174 5.79 7.88 -3.73
N ASN A 175 5.16 8.99 -3.37
CA ASN A 175 3.70 9.08 -3.24
C ASN A 175 3.00 8.95 -4.59
N ALA A 176 3.52 9.64 -5.60
CA ALA A 176 3.04 9.57 -6.97
C ALA A 176 3.12 8.15 -7.54
N ALA A 177 4.15 7.38 -7.15
CA ALA A 177 4.28 5.98 -7.57
C ALA A 177 3.14 5.12 -7.03
N ILE A 178 2.78 5.28 -5.75
CA ILE A 178 1.62 4.59 -5.16
C ILE A 178 0.33 5.02 -5.85
N ILE A 179 0.07 6.32 -6.03
CA ILE A 179 -1.18 6.82 -6.64
C ILE A 179 -1.36 6.31 -8.07
N LYS A 180 -0.28 6.29 -8.86
CA LYS A 180 -0.32 5.85 -10.26
C LYS A 180 -0.30 4.32 -10.42
N SER A 181 -0.03 3.58 -9.34
CA SER A 181 0.16 2.12 -9.40
C SER A 181 -1.09 1.39 -9.88
N GLY A 182 -2.27 1.77 -9.38
CA GLY A 182 -3.54 1.11 -9.72
C GLY A 182 -3.86 1.16 -11.22
N ALA A 183 -3.83 2.35 -11.83
CA ALA A 183 -4.08 2.50 -13.26
C ALA A 183 -3.02 1.82 -14.14
N ALA A 184 -1.79 1.69 -13.65
CA ALA A 184 -0.68 1.07 -14.36
C ALA A 184 -0.56 -0.45 -14.09
N GLY A 185 -1.37 -1.01 -13.19
CA GLY A 185 -1.27 -2.42 -12.78
C GLY A 185 0.05 -2.76 -12.09
N ILE A 186 0.67 -1.78 -11.41
CA ILE A 186 1.96 -1.96 -10.72
C ILE A 186 1.70 -2.52 -9.32
N PRO A 187 2.24 -3.70 -8.95
CA PRO A 187 1.99 -4.32 -7.66
C PRO A 187 2.68 -3.57 -6.51
N ILE A 188 2.01 -3.50 -5.36
CA ILE A 188 2.56 -2.97 -4.10
C ILE A 188 2.80 -4.13 -3.13
N HIS A 189 4.04 -4.55 -2.92
CA HIS A 189 4.43 -5.59 -1.97
C HIS A 189 4.49 -5.03 -0.54
N ALA A 190 3.62 -5.53 0.35
CA ALA A 190 3.51 -5.01 1.72
C ALA A 190 4.35 -5.81 2.72
N PHE A 191 5.29 -5.12 3.34
CA PHE A 191 6.11 -5.63 4.45
C PHE A 191 5.74 -4.86 5.70
N VAL A 192 5.21 -5.55 6.71
CA VAL A 192 4.64 -4.92 7.91
C VAL A 192 5.32 -5.48 9.15
N ARG A 193 5.58 -4.61 10.12
CA ARG A 193 6.05 -5.01 11.45
C ARG A 193 5.31 -4.22 12.52
N THR A 194 5.22 -4.81 13.70
CA THR A 194 4.59 -4.14 14.84
C THR A 194 5.46 -2.99 15.36
N SER A 195 6.73 -3.25 15.72
CA SER A 195 7.58 -2.25 16.38
C SER A 195 8.68 -1.66 15.47
N LYS A 196 9.35 -0.59 15.92
CA LYS A 196 10.42 0.09 15.17
C LYS A 196 11.67 -0.78 14.91
N THR A 197 11.80 -1.93 15.56
CA THR A 197 12.94 -2.84 15.41
C THR A 197 12.47 -4.22 14.96
N GLY A 198 13.40 -5.02 14.44
CA GLY A 198 13.10 -6.38 13.98
C GLY A 198 12.74 -6.50 12.50
N HIS A 199 12.33 -7.71 12.15
CA HIS A 199 12.01 -8.12 10.79
C HIS A 199 10.59 -7.68 10.41
N PHE A 200 10.33 -7.61 9.11
CA PHE A 200 9.00 -7.35 8.57
C PHE A 200 8.38 -8.65 8.10
N THR A 201 7.12 -8.86 8.43
CA THR A 201 6.30 -9.93 7.85
C THR A 201 5.85 -9.50 6.45
N TYR A 202 5.94 -10.39 5.47
CA TYR A 202 5.37 -10.14 4.14
C TYR A 202 3.87 -10.48 4.13
N HIS A 203 3.04 -9.54 3.70
CA HIS A 203 1.57 -9.69 3.68
C HIS A 203 0.99 -9.82 2.27
N GLY A 204 1.83 -9.98 1.25
CA GLY A 204 1.41 -10.13 -0.13
C GLY A 204 1.35 -8.82 -0.91
N VAL A 205 0.64 -8.86 -2.04
CA VAL A 205 0.48 -7.74 -2.96
C VAL A 205 -0.75 -6.93 -2.58
N PHE A 206 -0.63 -5.62 -2.66
CA PHE A 206 -1.67 -4.63 -2.39
C PHE A 206 -1.85 -3.71 -3.60
N GLU A 207 -3.01 -3.07 -3.66
CA GLU A 207 -3.35 -2.03 -4.62
C GLU A 207 -3.77 -0.74 -3.92
N TYR A 208 -3.51 0.38 -4.59
CA TYR A 208 -3.97 1.69 -4.14
C TYR A 208 -5.46 1.86 -4.45
N ILE A 209 -6.26 2.18 -3.42
CA ILE A 209 -7.69 2.48 -3.58
C ILE A 209 -7.89 4.00 -3.66
N THR A 210 -7.50 4.71 -2.60
CA THR A 210 -7.63 6.16 -2.48
C THR A 210 -6.69 6.68 -1.39
N HIS A 211 -6.68 7.98 -1.14
CA HIS A 211 -6.02 8.57 0.01
C HIS A 211 -6.94 9.58 0.70
N TYR A 212 -6.68 9.78 1.99
CA TYR A 212 -7.46 10.67 2.84
C TYR A 212 -6.57 11.70 3.51
N HIS A 213 -7.20 12.74 4.04
CA HIS A 213 -6.56 13.79 4.82
C HIS A 213 -6.88 13.58 6.30
N GLU A 214 -5.88 13.76 7.15
CA GLU A 214 -6.01 13.71 8.61
C GLU A 214 -5.21 14.88 9.18
N GLY A 215 -5.90 16.01 9.40
CA GLY A 215 -5.24 17.28 9.67
C GLY A 215 -4.34 17.71 8.50
N SER A 216 -3.04 17.92 8.76
CA SER A 216 -2.03 18.21 7.74
C SER A 216 -1.41 16.97 7.08
N ALA A 217 -1.69 15.79 7.62
CA ALA A 217 -1.16 14.53 7.12
C ALA A 217 -2.06 13.93 6.05
N LYS A 218 -1.46 13.10 5.18
CA LYS A 218 -2.18 12.31 4.19
C LYS A 218 -1.75 10.86 4.26
N TRP A 219 -2.68 9.95 4.02
CA TRP A 219 -2.44 8.52 4.07
C TRP A 219 -3.19 7.79 2.96
N PHE A 220 -2.59 6.70 2.49
CA PHE A 220 -3.13 5.80 1.49
C PHE A 220 -3.99 4.72 2.16
N ARG A 221 -5.15 4.45 1.55
CA ARG A 221 -5.90 3.22 1.77
C ARG A 221 -5.43 2.20 0.74
N LEU A 222 -4.73 1.18 1.21
CA LEU A 222 -4.21 0.09 0.40
C LEU A 222 -4.97 -1.19 0.71
N GLN A 223 -5.37 -1.93 -0.32
CA GLN A 223 -6.11 -3.18 -0.17
C GLN A 223 -5.33 -4.35 -0.74
N LYS A 224 -5.38 -5.49 -0.06
CA LYS A 224 -4.69 -6.70 -0.50
C LYS A 224 -5.32 -7.24 -1.79
N VAL A 225 -4.47 -7.51 -2.77
CA VAL A 225 -4.80 -8.22 -3.99
C VAL A 225 -4.86 -9.70 -3.66
N THR A 226 -6.06 -10.28 -3.64
CA THR A 226 -6.24 -11.72 -3.46
C THR A 226 -6.18 -12.44 -4.80
N SER A 227 -5.57 -13.63 -4.84
CA SER A 227 -5.39 -14.47 -6.05
C SER A 227 -6.72 -14.96 -6.64
N THR A 228 -7.82 -14.78 -5.93
CA THR A 228 -9.15 -14.72 -6.51
C THR A 228 -9.36 -13.32 -7.09
N LYS A 229 -9.10 -13.17 -8.39
CA LYS A 229 -9.53 -12.04 -9.23
C LYS A 229 -11.07 -12.00 -9.38
N SER A 230 -11.79 -12.36 -8.33
CA SER A 230 -13.22 -12.63 -8.21
C SER A 230 -13.62 -12.31 -6.77
N GLU A 231 -14.54 -11.36 -6.60
CA GLU A 231 -15.31 -11.08 -5.37
C GLU A 231 -14.72 -10.11 -4.33
N LEU A 232 -14.18 -8.99 -4.79
CA LEU A 232 -14.43 -7.72 -4.09
C LEU A 232 -15.10 -6.75 -5.07
N GLU A 233 -16.30 -7.13 -5.52
CA GLU A 233 -17.21 -6.16 -6.10
C GLU A 233 -17.74 -5.32 -4.93
N PHE A 234 -17.37 -4.04 -4.87
CA PHE A 234 -18.01 -3.12 -3.93
C PHE A 234 -19.50 -3.04 -4.28
N LEU A 235 -20.36 -2.92 -3.26
CA LEU A 235 -21.81 -2.79 -3.48
C LEU A 235 -22.13 -1.67 -4.49
N ASP A 236 -21.33 -0.60 -4.48
CA ASP A 236 -21.43 0.53 -5.39
C ASP A 236 -21.15 0.14 -6.86
N ASP A 237 -20.18 -0.75 -7.12
CA ASP A 237 -19.85 -1.23 -8.47
C ASP A 237 -20.93 -2.16 -9.04
N ILE A 238 -21.48 -3.03 -8.18
CA ILE A 238 -22.62 -3.89 -8.53
C ILE A 238 -23.82 -3.01 -8.88
N THR A 239 -24.09 -2.00 -8.04
CA THR A 239 -25.22 -1.09 -8.23
C THR A 239 -25.06 -0.30 -9.52
N SER A 240 -23.87 0.26 -9.77
CA SER A 240 -23.57 1.03 -10.99
C SER A 240 -23.65 0.18 -12.27
N THR A 241 -23.26 -1.09 -12.19
CA THR A 241 -23.39 -2.03 -13.31
C THR A 241 -24.86 -2.35 -13.60
N LEU A 242 -25.64 -2.62 -12.56
CA LEU A 242 -27.07 -2.83 -12.70
C LEU A 242 -27.77 -1.60 -13.29
N GLU A 243 -27.43 -0.39 -12.85
CA GLU A 243 -28.00 0.85 -13.39
C GLU A 243 -27.71 1.04 -14.88
N ARG A 244 -26.48 0.76 -15.33
CA ARG A 244 -26.14 0.76 -16.77
C ARG A 244 -26.95 -0.26 -17.55
N ASP A 245 -27.07 -1.47 -17.03
CA ASP A 245 -27.83 -2.54 -17.68
C ASP A 245 -29.33 -2.22 -17.73
N VAL A 246 -29.88 -1.60 -16.69
CA VAL A 246 -31.25 -1.09 -16.65
C VAL A 246 -31.44 0.01 -17.70
N GLN A 247 -30.49 0.93 -17.85
CA GLN A 247 -30.55 2.00 -18.86
C GLN A 247 -30.47 1.45 -20.28
N SER A 248 -29.63 0.44 -20.52
CA SER A 248 -29.59 -0.26 -21.81
C SER A 248 -30.91 -0.99 -22.09
N SER A 249 -31.46 -1.69 -21.09
CA SER A 249 -32.72 -2.41 -21.20
C SER A 249 -33.94 -1.48 -21.37
N SER A 250 -33.91 -0.28 -20.80
CA SER A 250 -34.98 0.71 -20.91
C SER A 250 -35.06 1.31 -22.32
N ALA A 251 -33.93 1.39 -23.04
CA ALA A 251 -33.86 1.82 -24.43
C ALA A 251 -34.48 0.82 -25.43
N ASP A 252 -34.66 -0.45 -25.03
CA ASP A 252 -35.29 -1.47 -25.87
C ASP A 252 -36.82 -1.40 -25.88
N SER A 253 -37.44 -2.03 -26.89
CA SER A 253 -38.89 -2.24 -26.90
C SER A 253 -39.33 -3.22 -25.82
N ALA A 254 -40.58 -3.07 -25.36
CA ALA A 254 -41.19 -4.00 -24.41
C ALA A 254 -41.24 -5.44 -24.95
N GLU A 255 -41.38 -5.62 -26.27
CA GLU A 255 -41.39 -6.94 -26.90
C GLU A 255 -40.01 -7.60 -26.83
N THR A 256 -38.94 -6.85 -27.12
CA THR A 256 -37.56 -7.34 -27.02
C THR A 256 -37.23 -7.76 -25.59
N ARG A 257 -37.61 -6.95 -24.59
CA ARG A 257 -37.45 -7.33 -23.17
C ARG A 257 -38.21 -8.62 -22.82
N ARG A 258 -39.47 -8.76 -23.24
CA ARG A 258 -40.27 -9.97 -22.99
C ARG A 258 -39.63 -11.22 -23.59
N LYS A 259 -39.07 -11.14 -24.80
CA LYS A 259 -38.34 -12.26 -25.43
C LYS A 259 -37.10 -12.67 -24.63
N ARG A 260 -36.34 -11.71 -24.09
CA ARG A 260 -35.19 -12.00 -23.20
C ARG A 260 -35.64 -12.63 -21.88
N LEU A 261 -36.69 -12.08 -21.25
CA LEU A 261 -37.23 -12.61 -20.00
C LEU A 261 -37.76 -14.05 -20.13
N ALA A 262 -38.37 -14.40 -21.27
CA ALA A 262 -38.86 -15.76 -21.52
C ALA A 262 -37.73 -16.82 -21.54
N LYS A 263 -36.49 -16.40 -21.83
CA LYS A 263 -35.30 -17.26 -21.86
C LYS A 263 -34.40 -17.12 -20.63
N ALA A 264 -34.66 -16.16 -19.76
CA ALA A 264 -33.82 -15.86 -18.61
C ALA A 264 -34.07 -16.87 -17.47
N ALA A 265 -33.02 -17.14 -16.68
CA ALA A 265 -33.16 -17.88 -15.44
C ALA A 265 -34.09 -17.12 -14.47
N ARG A 266 -35.06 -17.83 -13.89
CA ARG A 266 -36.02 -17.23 -12.93
C ARG A 266 -35.39 -16.96 -11.56
N THR A 267 -34.32 -17.67 -11.23
CA THR A 267 -33.59 -17.51 -9.98
C THR A 267 -32.31 -16.71 -10.24
N PRO A 268 -32.11 -15.56 -9.59
CA PRO A 268 -30.89 -14.78 -9.75
C PRO A 268 -29.70 -15.50 -9.12
N ARG A 269 -28.50 -15.19 -9.61
CA ARG A 269 -27.26 -15.61 -8.95
C ARG A 269 -27.03 -14.73 -7.72
N SER A 270 -26.60 -15.32 -6.61
CA SER A 270 -26.16 -14.61 -5.40
C SER A 270 -24.66 -14.34 -5.44
N ARG A 271 -24.23 -13.25 -4.81
CA ARG A 271 -22.82 -12.88 -4.62
C ARG A 271 -22.61 -12.39 -3.19
N VAL A 272 -21.44 -12.65 -2.63
CA VAL A 272 -21.04 -12.12 -1.32
C VAL A 272 -20.26 -10.82 -1.53
N VAL A 273 -20.59 -9.78 -0.78
CA VAL A 273 -19.89 -8.50 -0.82
C VAL A 273 -19.38 -8.15 0.58
N LYS A 274 -18.16 -7.60 0.67
CA LYS A 274 -17.66 -6.97 1.90
C LYS A 274 -18.03 -5.48 1.87
N THR A 275 -18.62 -4.98 2.96
CA THR A 275 -18.93 -3.55 3.12
C THR A 275 -18.26 -3.01 4.36
N VAL A 276 -17.85 -1.75 4.33
CA VAL A 276 -17.41 -1.02 5.52
C VAL A 276 -18.65 -0.45 6.20
N VAL A 277 -18.75 -0.65 7.51
CA VAL A 277 -19.80 -0.08 8.35
C VAL A 277 -19.12 0.74 9.44
N TYR A 278 -19.58 1.98 9.62
CA TYR A 278 -19.13 2.83 10.71
C TYR A 278 -20.02 2.56 11.93
N GLU A 279 -19.41 2.18 13.04
CA GLU A 279 -20.11 2.08 14.32
C GLU A 279 -20.49 3.49 14.78
N ARG A 280 -21.80 3.76 14.83
CA ARG A 280 -22.34 5.07 15.20
C ARG A 280 -22.61 5.12 16.69
N ASN A 281 -22.30 6.25 17.30
CA ASN A 281 -22.64 6.56 18.67
C ASN A 281 -24.17 6.58 18.83
N PRO A 282 -24.74 5.65 19.62
CA PRO A 282 -26.18 5.57 19.80
C PRO A 282 -26.77 6.84 20.44
N ASP A 283 -26.02 7.56 21.27
CA ASP A 283 -26.50 8.77 21.93
C ASP A 283 -26.70 9.90 20.93
N VAL A 284 -25.80 10.05 19.94
CA VAL A 284 -25.96 11.00 18.83
C VAL A 284 -27.23 10.69 18.05
N VAL A 285 -27.49 9.40 17.77
CA VAL A 285 -28.68 8.98 17.05
C VAL A 285 -29.96 9.31 17.84
N VAL A 286 -29.99 8.98 19.13
CA VAL A 286 -31.15 9.23 19.99
C VAL A 286 -31.39 10.73 20.18
N GLU A 287 -30.35 11.51 20.40
CA GLU A 287 -30.44 12.96 20.60
C GLU A 287 -31.00 13.67 19.36
N VAL A 288 -30.47 13.35 18.17
CA VAL A 288 -30.93 13.94 16.90
C VAL A 288 -32.39 13.55 16.61
N LEU A 289 -32.77 12.29 16.84
CA LEU A 289 -34.16 11.86 16.67
C LEU A 289 -35.11 12.52 17.67
N SER A 290 -34.65 12.74 18.91
CA SER A 290 -35.44 13.40 19.97
C SER A 290 -35.65 14.87 19.66
N ARG A 291 -34.58 15.57 19.20
CA ARG A 291 -34.63 16.95 18.71
C ARG A 291 -35.66 17.12 17.59
N ALA A 292 -35.70 16.17 16.66
CA ALA A 292 -36.57 16.19 15.49
C ALA A 292 -38.06 15.96 15.82
N LYS A 293 -38.39 15.37 16.98
CA LYS A 293 -39.78 15.13 17.45
C LYS A 293 -40.68 14.49 16.39
N GLY A 294 -40.14 13.53 15.64
CA GLY A 294 -40.86 12.82 14.58
C GLY A 294 -41.16 13.65 13.34
N THR A 295 -40.51 14.79 13.14
CA THR A 295 -40.62 15.64 11.95
C THR A 295 -39.27 15.67 11.22
N CYS A 296 -39.29 15.52 9.89
CA CYS A 296 -38.09 15.62 9.07
C CYS A 296 -37.51 17.03 9.14
N GLU A 297 -36.25 17.16 9.51
CA GLU A 297 -35.59 18.47 9.68
C GLU A 297 -35.30 19.17 8.35
N LYS A 298 -35.40 18.46 7.21
CA LYS A 298 -35.26 19.07 5.88
C LYS A 298 -36.59 19.53 5.27
N CYS A 299 -37.55 18.62 5.13
CA CYS A 299 -38.81 18.93 4.43
C CYS A 299 -39.94 19.36 5.37
N LEU A 300 -39.68 19.35 6.69
CA LEU A 300 -40.61 19.75 7.75
C LEU A 300 -41.92 18.95 7.78
N LYS A 301 -41.94 17.80 7.11
CA LYS A 301 -43.08 16.87 7.12
C LYS A 301 -42.93 15.87 8.26
N PRO A 302 -44.03 15.39 8.86
CA PRO A 302 -43.99 14.28 9.80
C PRO A 302 -43.32 13.05 9.20
N ALA A 303 -42.76 12.19 10.05
CA ALA A 303 -42.25 10.89 9.67
C ALA A 303 -43.32 10.11 8.89
N PRO A 304 -42.95 9.43 7.79
CA PRO A 304 -43.94 8.83 6.89
C PRO A 304 -44.63 7.60 7.48
N PHE A 305 -44.03 6.97 8.49
CA PHE A 305 -44.59 5.81 9.17
C PHE A 305 -43.96 5.62 10.56
N ILE A 306 -44.48 4.66 11.30
CA ILE A 306 -44.03 4.28 12.64
C ILE A 306 -43.15 3.02 12.58
N LYS A 307 -42.04 3.00 13.32
CA LYS A 307 -41.14 1.84 13.46
C LYS A 307 -41.88 0.67 14.08
N LYS A 308 -41.86 -0.49 13.41
CA LYS A 308 -42.44 -1.74 13.96
C LYS A 308 -41.72 -2.22 15.23
N SER A 309 -40.43 -1.90 15.36
CA SER A 309 -39.60 -2.36 16.48
C SER A 309 -39.96 -1.72 17.82
N ASN A 310 -40.36 -0.46 17.84
CA ASN A 310 -40.53 0.30 19.09
C ASN A 310 -41.65 1.36 19.06
N GLY A 311 -42.44 1.46 17.99
CA GLY A 311 -43.56 2.41 17.93
C GLY A 311 -43.13 3.88 17.74
N ALA A 312 -41.85 4.18 17.53
CA ALA A 312 -41.38 5.55 17.33
C ALA A 312 -41.54 6.02 15.86
N PRO A 313 -41.69 7.32 15.59
CA PRO A 313 -41.64 7.88 14.24
C PRO A 313 -40.38 7.45 13.46
N TYR A 314 -40.54 7.05 12.20
CA TYR A 314 -39.42 6.63 11.35
C TYR A 314 -38.71 7.83 10.70
N LEU A 315 -37.55 8.17 11.25
CA LEU A 315 -36.55 9.06 10.64
C LEU A 315 -35.17 8.39 10.68
N GLU A 316 -34.32 8.78 9.73
CA GLU A 316 -32.95 8.31 9.56
C GLU A 316 -32.00 9.47 9.88
N VAL A 317 -31.00 9.22 10.73
CA VAL A 317 -30.00 10.25 11.06
C VAL A 317 -28.92 10.24 9.99
N HIS A 318 -28.76 11.38 9.33
CA HIS A 318 -27.76 11.63 8.29
C HIS A 318 -26.67 12.56 8.82
N HIS A 319 -25.41 12.25 8.55
CA HIS A 319 -24.32 13.19 8.83
C HIS A 319 -24.13 14.12 7.64
N GLN A 320 -24.10 15.43 7.88
CA GLN A 320 -23.93 16.47 6.84
C GLN A 320 -22.57 16.32 6.15
N VAL A 321 -21.50 16.21 6.94
CA VAL A 321 -20.23 15.64 6.48
C VAL A 321 -20.27 14.15 6.78
N ARG A 322 -20.31 13.31 5.75
CA ARG A 322 -20.45 11.86 5.91
C ARG A 322 -19.26 11.30 6.70
N LEU A 323 -19.52 10.31 7.57
CA LEU A 323 -18.45 9.60 8.29
C LEU A 323 -17.41 8.98 7.33
N ALA A 324 -17.87 8.52 6.16
CA ALA A 324 -16.99 7.99 5.10
C ALA A 324 -16.02 9.02 4.51
N ASP A 325 -16.35 10.31 4.61
CA ASP A 325 -15.53 11.43 4.15
C ASP A 325 -14.75 12.08 5.31
N GLY A 326 -14.70 11.44 6.48
CA GLY A 326 -14.02 11.95 7.67
C GLY A 326 -14.86 12.90 8.54
N GLY A 327 -16.18 12.93 8.36
CA GLY A 327 -17.07 13.67 9.25
C GLY A 327 -17.10 13.11 10.67
N GLU A 328 -17.28 13.99 11.66
CA GLU A 328 -17.37 13.60 13.06
C GLU A 328 -18.74 13.02 13.39
N ASP A 329 -18.79 12.04 14.29
CA ASP A 329 -20.05 11.49 14.79
C ASP A 329 -20.58 12.33 15.96
N THR A 330 -21.14 13.49 15.62
CA THR A 330 -21.64 14.49 16.58
C THR A 330 -23.06 14.93 16.23
N VAL A 331 -23.79 15.45 17.22
CA VAL A 331 -25.17 15.96 17.05
C VAL A 331 -25.22 17.15 16.08
N ASP A 332 -24.19 18.00 16.09
CA ASP A 332 -24.09 19.18 15.22
C ASP A 332 -23.88 18.79 13.75
N ASN A 333 -23.09 17.74 13.51
CA ASN A 333 -22.89 17.20 12.17
C ASN A 333 -24.06 16.31 11.71
N ALA A 334 -25.13 16.16 12.49
CA ALA A 334 -26.19 15.19 12.21
C ALA A 334 -27.59 15.82 12.10
N ILE A 335 -28.40 15.29 11.18
CA ILE A 335 -29.76 15.74 10.89
C ILE A 335 -30.72 14.56 10.74
N ALA A 336 -31.94 14.67 11.26
CA ALA A 336 -32.98 13.66 11.14
C ALA A 336 -33.78 13.86 9.84
N LEU A 337 -33.70 12.91 8.92
CA LEU A 337 -34.35 12.95 7.62
C LEU A 337 -35.42 11.87 7.48
N CYS A 338 -36.50 12.17 6.75
CA CYS A 338 -37.37 11.11 6.26
C CYS A 338 -36.65 10.30 5.16
N PRO A 339 -37.05 9.04 4.89
CA PRO A 339 -36.43 8.18 3.89
C PRO A 339 -36.27 8.84 2.50
N ASN A 340 -37.23 9.66 2.09
CA ASN A 340 -37.17 10.34 0.80
C ASN A 340 -36.09 11.43 0.79
N CYS A 341 -36.04 12.27 1.82
CA CYS A 341 -35.01 13.30 1.94
C CYS A 341 -33.63 12.68 2.15
N HIS A 342 -33.55 11.59 2.90
CA HIS A 342 -32.31 10.84 3.11
C HIS A 342 -31.77 10.28 1.79
N ARG A 343 -32.60 9.59 1.01
CA ARG A 343 -32.20 9.10 -0.33
C ARG A 343 -31.85 10.23 -1.28
N GLN A 344 -32.55 11.36 -1.23
CA GLN A 344 -32.20 12.54 -2.03
C GLN A 344 -30.82 13.10 -1.64
N ALA A 345 -30.41 13.00 -0.37
CA ALA A 345 -29.07 13.39 0.08
C ALA A 345 -27.97 12.56 -0.56
N HIS A 346 -28.21 11.25 -0.71
CA HIS A 346 -27.24 10.34 -1.28
C HIS A 346 -27.24 10.29 -2.80
N PHE A 347 -28.41 10.41 -3.45
CA PHE A 347 -28.60 10.09 -4.87
C PHE A 347 -29.25 11.21 -5.69
N GLY A 348 -29.69 12.29 -5.05
CA GLY A 348 -30.40 13.38 -5.73
C GLY A 348 -29.45 14.32 -6.45
N VAL A 349 -29.86 14.76 -7.65
CA VAL A 349 -29.11 15.72 -8.50
C VAL A 349 -28.99 17.12 -7.85
N GLN A 350 -29.86 17.42 -6.89
CA GLN A 350 -29.86 18.65 -6.10
C GLN A 350 -30.08 18.30 -4.63
N PHE A 351 -28.99 18.29 -3.87
CA PHE A 351 -29.01 18.39 -2.42
C PHE A 351 -28.21 19.64 -2.05
N SER A 352 -28.79 20.82 -2.30
CA SER A 352 -28.27 22.03 -1.69
C SER A 352 -28.64 21.99 -0.20
N SER A 353 -27.61 22.10 0.63
CA SER A 353 -27.67 22.41 2.06
C SER A 353 -28.50 23.65 2.33
#